data_AF-A0A921HD39-F1
#
_entry.id   AF-A0A921HD39-F1
#
_cell.length_a   1.000
_cell.length_b   1.000
_cell.length_c   1.000
_cell.angle_alpha   90.00
_cell.angle_beta   90.00
_cell.angle_gamma   90.00
#
_symmetry.space_group_name_H-M   'P 1'
#
loop_
_entity.id
_entity.type
_entity.pdbx_description
1 polymer ?
#
loop_
_entity_poly.entity_id
_entity_poly.type
_entity_poly.pdbx_seq_one_letter_code
_entity_poly.pdbx_strand_id
1 'polypeptide(L)'
;MIRNERLQFKPLKKLWSVIFILCFFSIGCSSHSSSIRKEITHAKFTDNCVVIEIGNESYELQASSHTIQKFKDFYRDYSSKITKQSLNLTILTNRKTDFTYSFFIEANRLDKKTKSKLESLYQAKLYKDKYIMVSFTANAKSYYYGKEKENISVNKYKLENPIPILITENTPFVETGGGQALLLLTMPVWVPFMILFGLKV
;
A
#
# COMPACT_ATOMS: atom_id res chain seq x y z
N MET A 1 -27.49 -74.44 -28.45
CA MET A 1 -26.09 -74.88 -28.32
C MET A 1 -25.21 -73.65 -28.39
N ILE A 2 -24.35 -73.44 -27.39
CA ILE A 2 -23.75 -72.15 -26.99
C ILE A 2 -22.45 -71.83 -27.78
N ARG A 3 -22.28 -70.57 -28.19
CA ARG A 3 -20.99 -69.86 -28.41
C ARG A 3 -21.32 -68.36 -28.43
N ASN A 4 -21.17 -67.58 -27.36
CA ASN A 4 -19.98 -67.13 -26.64
C ASN A 4 -19.02 -66.30 -27.50
N GLU A 5 -19.28 -64.99 -27.59
CA GLU A 5 -18.26 -63.99 -27.94
C GLU A 5 -18.31 -62.81 -26.98
N ARG A 6 -17.10 -62.36 -26.65
CA ARG A 6 -16.72 -61.64 -25.44
C ARG A 6 -16.93 -60.14 -25.62
N LEU A 7 -17.67 -59.51 -24.70
CA LEU A 7 -17.58 -58.07 -24.47
C LEU A 7 -16.17 -57.76 -23.94
N GLN A 8 -15.34 -57.15 -24.80
CA GLN A 8 -14.04 -56.63 -24.40
C GLN A 8 -14.21 -55.50 -23.38
N PHE A 9 -13.80 -55.75 -22.14
CA PHE A 9 -13.51 -54.70 -21.15
C PHE A 9 -12.10 -54.13 -21.41
N LYS A 10 -12.02 -52.83 -21.69
CA LYS A 10 -10.78 -52.01 -21.63
C LYS A 10 -11.10 -50.67 -20.96
N PRO A 11 -10.11 -50.02 -20.31
CA PRO A 11 -10.00 -50.10 -18.86
C PRO A 11 -10.46 -48.82 -18.15
N LEU A 12 -11.24 -49.00 -17.08
CA LEU A 12 -11.67 -47.94 -16.14
C LEU A 12 -10.55 -47.50 -15.16
N LYS A 13 -9.28 -47.51 -15.60
CA LYS A 13 -8.12 -47.15 -14.75
C LYS A 13 -7.53 -45.77 -15.05
N LYS A 14 -7.89 -45.15 -16.17
CA LYS A 14 -7.35 -43.83 -16.58
C LYS A 14 -8.10 -42.63 -15.97
N LEU A 15 -9.36 -42.81 -15.57
CA LEU A 15 -10.18 -41.69 -15.05
C LEU A 15 -9.87 -41.33 -13.59
N TRP A 16 -9.50 -42.31 -12.76
CA TRP A 16 -9.24 -42.06 -11.34
C TRP A 16 -7.91 -41.33 -11.07
N SER A 17 -6.91 -41.48 -11.96
CA SER A 17 -5.62 -40.79 -11.82
C SER A 17 -5.69 -39.30 -12.15
N VAL A 18 -6.66 -38.89 -12.99
CA VAL A 18 -6.81 -37.47 -13.38
C VAL A 18 -7.51 -36.68 -12.26
N ILE A 19 -8.44 -37.30 -11.55
CA ILE A 19 -9.16 -36.67 -10.43
C ILE A 19 -8.22 -36.44 -9.23
N PHE A 20 -7.30 -37.38 -8.96
CA PHE A 20 -6.38 -37.25 -7.83
C PHE A 20 -5.32 -36.15 -8.03
N ILE A 21 -4.91 -35.89 -9.27
CA ILE A 21 -3.97 -34.80 -9.59
C ILE A 21 -4.66 -33.44 -9.50
N LEU A 22 -5.95 -33.34 -9.86
CA LEU A 22 -6.73 -32.10 -9.74
C LEU A 22 -7.00 -31.69 -8.29
N CYS A 23 -7.19 -32.66 -7.38
CA CYS A 23 -7.41 -32.36 -5.96
C CYS A 23 -6.14 -31.89 -5.21
N PHE A 24 -4.93 -32.23 -5.69
CA PHE A 24 -3.68 -31.74 -5.10
C PHE A 24 -3.32 -30.30 -5.51
N PHE A 25 -3.94 -29.75 -6.55
CA PHE A 25 -3.72 -28.36 -6.97
C PHE A 25 -4.57 -27.32 -6.21
N SER A 26 -5.54 -27.76 -5.41
CA SER A 26 -6.47 -26.88 -4.68
C SER A 26 -6.13 -26.62 -3.20
N ILE A 27 -5.02 -27.18 -2.69
CA ILE A 27 -4.51 -26.86 -1.34
C ILE A 27 -3.20 -26.07 -1.47
N GLY A 28 -3.14 -25.15 -2.42
CA GLY A 28 -2.35 -23.94 -2.23
C GLY A 28 -3.11 -23.06 -1.25
N CYS A 29 -2.85 -23.22 0.04
CA CYS A 29 -3.24 -22.22 1.03
C CYS A 29 -2.38 -20.97 0.73
N SER A 30 -2.81 -20.21 -0.27
CA SER A 30 -2.35 -18.85 -0.51
C SER A 30 -2.76 -18.08 0.73
N SER A 31 -1.80 -17.83 1.61
CA SER A 31 -1.89 -16.79 2.63
C SER A 31 -1.94 -15.45 1.89
N HIS A 32 -3.06 -15.17 1.24
CA HIS A 32 -3.34 -13.85 0.72
C HIS A 32 -3.31 -12.91 1.93
N SER A 33 -2.26 -12.09 2.01
CA SER A 33 -2.29 -10.90 2.85
C SER A 33 -3.56 -10.14 2.51
N SER A 34 -4.47 -10.03 3.48
CA SER A 34 -5.69 -9.25 3.36
C SER A 34 -5.27 -7.80 3.09
N SER A 35 -5.49 -7.35 1.85
CA SER A 35 -5.27 -5.96 1.50
C SER A 35 -6.55 -5.40 0.91
N ILE A 36 -7.01 -4.27 1.44
CA ILE A 36 -8.28 -3.65 1.09
C ILE A 36 -7.98 -2.27 0.53
N ARG A 37 -8.48 -1.98 -0.66
CA ARG A 37 -8.40 -0.63 -1.23
C ARG A 37 -9.50 0.24 -0.61
N LYS A 38 -9.12 1.40 -0.08
CA LYS A 38 -10.03 2.46 0.38
C LYS A 38 -9.55 3.80 -0.17
N GLU A 39 -10.24 4.87 0.20
CA GLU A 39 -9.88 6.23 -0.18
C GLU A 39 -9.85 7.13 1.04
N ILE A 40 -8.93 8.09 1.04
CA ILE A 40 -8.94 9.23 1.96
C ILE A 40 -9.91 10.26 1.39
N THR A 41 -10.97 10.57 2.12
CA THR A 41 -12.04 11.46 1.65
C THR A 41 -11.97 12.86 2.27
N HIS A 42 -11.44 12.96 3.50
CA HIS A 42 -11.31 14.21 4.23
C HIS A 42 -9.91 14.35 4.84
N ALA A 43 -9.42 15.59 4.93
CA ALA A 43 -8.17 15.91 5.62
C ALA A 43 -8.30 17.26 6.34
N LYS A 44 -8.08 17.25 7.66
CA LYS A 44 -8.05 18.44 8.52
C LYS A 44 -6.65 18.61 9.08
N PHE A 45 -6.08 19.78 8.84
CA PHE A 45 -4.75 20.17 9.28
C PHE A 45 -4.84 20.88 10.64
N THR A 46 -4.07 20.41 11.62
CA THR A 46 -3.86 21.12 12.89
C THR A 46 -2.39 21.52 13.01
N ASP A 47 -2.02 22.21 14.09
CA ASP A 47 -0.66 22.76 14.21
C ASP A 47 0.41 21.66 14.35
N ASN A 48 0.05 20.42 14.71
CA ASN A 48 1.03 19.33 14.91
C ASN A 48 0.60 17.95 14.36
N CYS A 49 -0.61 17.80 13.81
CA CYS A 49 -1.10 16.53 13.26
C CYS A 49 -2.04 16.75 12.08
N VAL A 50 -2.29 15.69 11.33
CA VAL A 50 -3.37 15.66 10.33
C VAL A 50 -4.40 14.64 10.75
N VAL A 51 -5.66 15.04 10.76
CA VAL A 51 -6.77 14.09 10.89
C VAL A 51 -7.29 13.78 9.50
N ILE A 52 -7.30 12.50 9.14
CA ILE A 52 -7.82 12.01 7.87
C ILE A 52 -9.02 11.08 8.10
N GLU A 53 -9.88 10.99 7.10
CA GLU A 53 -10.99 10.04 7.06
C GLU A 53 -10.79 9.02 5.94
N ILE A 54 -10.90 7.73 6.28
CA ILE A 54 -10.79 6.61 5.35
C ILE A 54 -12.03 5.71 5.51
N GLY A 55 -12.97 5.80 4.57
CA GLY A 55 -14.29 5.17 4.74
C GLY A 55 -15.01 5.79 5.95
N ASN A 56 -15.38 4.98 6.95
CA ASN A 56 -16.10 5.44 8.15
C ASN A 56 -15.19 5.61 9.39
N GLU A 57 -13.88 5.52 9.18
CA GLU A 57 -12.85 5.56 10.23
C GLU A 57 -12.00 6.81 10.07
N SER A 58 -11.65 7.42 11.19
CA SER A 58 -10.80 8.60 11.22
C SER A 58 -9.49 8.28 11.91
N TYR A 59 -8.40 8.81 11.37
CA TYR A 59 -7.06 8.60 11.91
C TYR A 59 -6.36 9.94 12.10
N GLU A 60 -5.76 10.12 13.26
CA GLU A 60 -4.81 11.18 13.52
C GLU A 60 -3.41 10.69 13.17
N LEU A 61 -2.78 11.38 12.23
CA LEU A 61 -1.43 11.13 11.75
C LEU A 61 -0.45 12.05 12.49
N GLN A 62 0.55 11.43 13.12
CA GLN A 62 1.63 12.13 13.80
C GLN A 62 2.99 11.63 13.30
N ALA A 63 3.82 12.57 12.82
CA ALA A 63 5.20 12.31 12.46
C ALA A 63 6.13 13.22 13.26
N SER A 64 7.33 12.72 13.57
CA SER A 64 8.34 13.57 14.22
C SER A 64 8.82 14.69 13.29
N SER A 65 9.23 15.82 13.87
CA SER A 65 9.85 16.93 13.12
C SER A 65 11.04 16.47 12.28
N HIS A 66 11.83 15.53 12.80
CA HIS A 66 12.94 14.90 12.07
C HIS A 66 12.45 14.13 10.83
N THR A 67 11.39 13.33 10.95
CA THR A 67 10.79 12.60 9.82
C THR A 67 10.28 13.56 8.75
N ILE A 68 9.64 14.65 9.16
CA ILE A 68 9.12 15.69 8.26
C ILE A 68 10.26 16.36 7.49
N GLN A 69 11.32 16.78 8.19
CA GLN A 69 12.45 17.44 7.56
C GLN A 69 13.19 16.49 6.60
N LYS A 70 13.40 15.24 7.02
CA LYS A 70 14.01 14.21 6.20
C LYS A 70 13.22 13.97 4.91
N PHE A 71 11.89 13.96 5.00
CA PHE A 71 11.05 13.92 3.81
C PHE A 71 11.29 15.14 2.91
N LYS A 72 11.26 16.36 3.46
CA LYS A 72 11.42 17.61 2.68
C LYS A 72 12.72 17.58 1.88
N ASP A 73 13.80 17.16 2.52
CA ASP A 73 15.11 17.05 1.88
C ASP A 73 15.12 15.95 0.80
N PHE A 74 14.53 14.79 1.06
CA PHE A 74 14.38 13.75 0.05
C PHE A 74 13.60 14.25 -1.18
N TYR A 75 12.46 14.89 -0.95
CA TYR A 75 11.59 15.33 -2.02
C TYR A 75 12.25 16.43 -2.87
N ARG A 76 12.89 17.42 -2.24
CA ARG A 76 13.66 18.46 -2.95
C ARG A 76 14.73 17.85 -3.85
N ASP A 77 15.47 16.87 -3.36
CA ASP A 77 16.65 16.35 -4.04
C ASP A 77 16.33 15.24 -5.06
N TYR A 78 15.24 14.49 -4.89
CA TYR A 78 14.96 13.27 -5.67
C TYR A 78 13.58 13.22 -6.33
N SER A 79 12.72 14.22 -6.17
CA SER A 79 11.36 14.23 -6.75
C SER A 79 11.32 13.91 -8.24
N SER A 80 12.25 14.49 -9.02
CA SER A 80 12.35 14.28 -10.47
C SER A 80 12.74 12.85 -10.89
N LYS A 81 13.23 12.03 -9.96
CA LYS A 81 13.64 10.63 -10.19
C LYS A 81 12.56 9.63 -9.77
N ILE A 82 11.53 10.08 -9.05
CA ILE A 82 10.44 9.23 -8.59
C ILE A 82 9.68 8.69 -9.81
N THR A 83 9.62 7.37 -9.91
CA THR A 83 8.91 6.68 -10.99
C THR A 83 7.52 6.24 -10.52
N LYS A 84 7.40 5.82 -9.26
CA LYS A 84 6.13 5.41 -8.66
C LYS A 84 6.04 5.82 -7.18
N GLN A 85 4.82 5.84 -6.65
CA GLN A 85 4.54 6.11 -5.25
C GLN A 85 3.39 5.24 -4.74
N SER A 86 3.35 4.96 -3.43
CA SER A 86 2.29 4.16 -2.81
C SER A 86 1.96 4.67 -1.41
N LEU A 87 0.67 4.82 -1.11
CA LEU A 87 0.18 5.09 0.24
C LEU A 87 -0.42 3.82 0.83
N ASN A 88 -0.03 3.48 2.05
CA ASN A 88 -0.53 2.30 2.75
C ASN A 88 -0.83 2.65 4.21
N LEU A 89 -1.96 2.16 4.72
CA LEU A 89 -2.24 2.09 6.15
C LEU A 89 -1.97 0.66 6.61
N THR A 90 -0.95 0.49 7.44
CA THR A 90 -0.55 -0.82 7.96
C THR A 90 -1.11 -0.99 9.37
N ILE A 91 -2.02 -1.93 9.56
CA ILE A 91 -2.62 -2.25 10.87
C ILE A 91 -1.84 -3.42 11.47
N LEU A 92 -0.76 -3.11 12.19
CA LEU A 92 0.14 -4.10 12.77
C LEU A 92 -0.39 -4.57 14.13
N THR A 93 -1.37 -5.49 14.11
CA THR A 93 -2.03 -6.03 15.32
C THR A 93 -2.56 -4.94 16.27
N ASN A 94 -3.19 -5.29 17.39
CA ASN A 94 -3.88 -4.34 18.31
C ASN A 94 -2.99 -3.29 19.01
N ARG A 95 -1.79 -2.98 18.51
CA ARG A 95 -0.81 -2.09 19.19
C ARG A 95 -0.24 -0.97 18.32
N LYS A 96 -0.24 -1.08 16.99
CA LYS A 96 0.34 -0.04 16.13
C LYS A 96 -0.34 0.04 14.78
N THR A 97 -0.79 1.23 14.41
CA THR A 97 -1.18 1.53 13.03
C THR A 97 -0.18 2.53 12.47
N ASP A 98 0.40 2.21 11.32
CA ASP A 98 1.41 3.02 10.66
C ASP A 98 0.87 3.45 9.30
N PHE A 99 0.88 4.76 9.06
CA PHE A 99 0.58 5.32 7.75
C PHE A 99 1.90 5.52 7.00
N THR A 100 2.11 4.78 5.92
CA THR A 100 3.38 4.74 5.19
C THR A 100 3.22 5.27 3.77
N TYR A 101 4.10 6.20 3.41
CA TYR A 101 4.26 6.69 2.06
C TYR A 101 5.59 6.22 1.49
N SER A 102 5.52 5.46 0.40
CA SER A 102 6.69 4.91 -0.26
C SER A 102 6.86 5.50 -1.65
N PHE A 103 8.12 5.72 -2.02
CA PHE A 103 8.57 6.19 -3.32
C PHE A 103 9.46 5.14 -3.95
N PHE A 104 9.29 4.95 -5.26
CA PHE A 104 10.03 3.97 -6.04
C PHE A 104 10.77 4.69 -7.16
N ILE A 105 12.07 4.48 -7.22
CA ILE A 105 12.96 5.00 -8.25
C ILE A 105 13.53 3.81 -9.01
N GLU A 106 13.48 3.81 -10.35
CA GLU A 106 14.11 2.74 -11.12
C GLU A 106 15.61 2.68 -10.84
N ALA A 107 16.09 1.51 -10.42
CA ALA A 107 17.47 1.33 -9.96
C ALA A 107 18.50 1.58 -11.08
N ASN A 108 18.13 1.31 -12.34
CA ASN A 108 18.96 1.56 -13.51
C ASN A 108 19.12 3.05 -13.87
N ARG A 109 18.31 3.95 -13.28
CA ARG A 109 18.43 5.41 -13.46
C ARG A 109 19.33 6.07 -12.43
N LEU A 110 19.86 5.30 -11.48
CA LEU A 110 20.66 5.80 -10.37
C LEU A 110 22.12 5.43 -10.54
N ASP A 111 23.01 6.40 -10.45
CA ASP A 111 24.43 6.13 -10.29
C ASP A 111 24.71 5.51 -8.90
N LYS A 112 25.86 4.85 -8.78
CA LYS A 112 26.27 4.14 -7.55
C LYS A 112 26.29 5.06 -6.32
N LYS A 113 26.75 6.31 -6.47
CA LYS A 113 26.85 7.28 -5.38
C LYS A 113 25.46 7.69 -4.90
N THR A 114 24.54 7.95 -5.82
CA THR A 114 23.15 8.28 -5.49
C THR A 114 22.47 7.11 -4.79
N LYS A 115 22.64 5.87 -5.27
CA LYS A 115 22.09 4.68 -4.62
C LYS A 115 22.60 4.53 -3.19
N SER A 116 23.91 4.62 -2.96
CA SER A 116 24.50 4.55 -1.60
C SER A 116 24.04 5.68 -0.68
N LYS A 117 23.78 6.89 -1.21
CA LYS A 117 23.21 8.00 -0.43
C LYS A 117 21.76 7.72 -0.03
N LEU A 118 20.97 7.14 -0.93
CA LEU A 118 19.58 6.75 -0.64
C LEU A 118 19.51 5.64 0.43
N GLU A 119 20.36 4.62 0.32
CA GLU A 119 20.46 3.52 1.29
C GLU A 119 20.90 4.01 2.67
N SER A 120 21.95 4.83 2.74
CA SER A 120 22.50 5.30 4.03
C SER A 120 21.63 6.36 4.71
N LEU A 121 21.18 7.38 3.99
CA LEU A 121 20.44 8.49 4.59
C LEU A 121 18.96 8.14 4.76
N TYR A 122 18.35 7.48 3.78
CA TYR A 122 16.90 7.25 3.74
C TYR A 122 16.49 5.79 3.96
N GLN A 123 17.45 4.91 4.31
CA GLN A 123 17.20 3.50 4.56
C GLN A 123 16.52 2.82 3.36
N ALA A 124 16.89 3.26 2.16
CA ALA A 124 16.30 2.75 0.94
C ALA A 124 16.57 1.24 0.78
N LYS A 125 15.60 0.52 0.20
CA LYS A 125 15.70 -0.94 -0.01
C LYS A 125 15.47 -1.29 -1.47
N LEU A 126 16.12 -2.34 -1.95
CA LEU A 126 15.80 -2.92 -3.25
C LEU A 126 14.39 -3.54 -3.18
N TYR A 127 13.57 -3.25 -4.19
CA TYR A 127 12.20 -3.74 -4.31
C TYR A 127 11.96 -4.38 -5.68
N LYS A 128 11.53 -5.64 -5.66
CA LYS A 128 11.27 -6.49 -6.85
C LYS A 128 12.40 -6.43 -7.89
N ASP A 129 13.65 -6.37 -7.42
CA ASP A 129 14.88 -6.29 -8.23
C ASP A 129 14.94 -5.18 -9.29
N LYS A 130 13.99 -4.24 -9.27
CA LYS A 130 13.86 -3.18 -10.28
C LYS A 130 13.93 -1.78 -9.67
N TYR A 131 13.43 -1.61 -8.46
CA TYR A 131 13.28 -0.28 -7.85
C TYR A 131 14.10 -0.15 -6.58
N ILE A 132 14.57 1.07 -6.32
CA ILE A 132 14.98 1.51 -4.99
C ILE A 132 13.75 2.14 -4.34
N MET A 133 13.35 1.60 -3.20
CA MET A 133 12.21 2.04 -2.42
C MET A 133 12.67 2.87 -1.23
N VAL A 134 12.13 4.08 -1.09
CA VAL A 134 12.29 4.94 0.09
C VAL A 134 10.93 5.10 0.75
N SER A 135 10.84 4.97 2.07
CA SER A 135 9.57 5.05 2.79
C SER A 135 9.63 6.01 3.97
N PHE A 136 8.54 6.73 4.18
CA PHE A 136 8.31 7.59 5.33
C PHE A 136 7.04 7.14 6.03
N THR A 137 7.09 7.07 7.36
CA THR A 137 5.99 6.56 8.18
C THR A 137 5.58 7.60 9.22
N ALA A 138 4.27 7.81 9.32
CA ALA A 138 3.62 8.50 10.43
C ALA A 138 2.90 7.46 11.31
N ASN A 139 2.86 7.71 12.61
CA ASN A 139 1.99 6.96 13.50
C ASN A 139 0.54 7.35 13.19
N ALA A 140 -0.33 6.37 12.98
CA ALA A 140 -1.76 6.57 12.83
C ALA A 140 -2.46 6.10 14.11
N LYS A 141 -3.13 7.03 14.81
CA LYS A 141 -4.00 6.70 15.94
C LYS A 141 -5.43 6.83 15.51
N SER A 142 -6.29 5.90 15.89
CA SER A 142 -7.71 6.07 15.65
C SER A 142 -8.21 7.32 16.38
N TYR A 143 -8.91 8.17 15.64
CA TYR A 143 -9.42 9.45 16.14
C TYR A 143 -10.88 9.24 16.58
N TYR A 144 -11.07 8.91 17.86
CA TYR A 144 -12.38 8.63 18.47
C TYR A 144 -12.81 9.70 19.49
N TYR A 145 -12.47 10.97 19.28
CA TYR A 145 -12.83 12.02 20.22
C TYR A 145 -14.28 12.51 20.01
N GLY A 146 -15.27 11.83 20.59
CA GLY A 146 -16.64 12.35 20.79
C GLY A 146 -17.25 13.11 19.59
N LYS A 147 -17.83 14.29 19.83
CA LYS A 147 -18.40 15.20 18.80
C LYS A 147 -17.40 15.64 17.71
N GLU A 148 -16.12 15.27 17.80
CA GLU A 148 -15.10 15.61 16.80
C GLU A 148 -15.04 14.65 15.61
N LYS A 149 -15.62 13.44 15.72
CA LYS A 149 -15.82 12.58 14.53
C LYS A 149 -16.73 13.27 13.51
N GLU A 150 -17.76 13.97 13.99
CA GLU A 150 -18.62 14.83 13.14
C GLU A 150 -17.86 16.04 12.58
N ASN A 151 -16.77 16.47 13.21
CA ASN A 151 -15.99 17.63 12.77
C ASN A 151 -15.02 17.33 11.62
N ILE A 152 -14.64 16.08 11.32
CA ILE A 152 -13.82 15.79 10.13
C ILE A 152 -14.69 15.54 8.90
N SER A 153 -15.86 14.90 9.07
CA SER A 153 -16.78 14.56 7.98
C SER A 153 -17.61 15.74 7.42
N VAL A 154 -17.29 16.98 7.82
CA VAL A 154 -17.92 18.18 7.27
C VAL A 154 -17.33 18.55 5.91
N ASN A 155 -18.17 19.01 4.99
CA ASN A 155 -17.80 19.34 3.61
C ASN A 155 -16.58 20.26 3.48
N LYS A 156 -16.31 21.15 4.45
CA LYS A 156 -15.14 22.05 4.42
C LYS A 156 -13.79 21.33 4.45
N TYR A 157 -13.72 20.09 4.91
CA TYR A 157 -12.49 19.29 4.94
C TYR A 157 -12.48 18.18 3.88
N LYS A 158 -13.53 18.12 3.06
CA LYS A 158 -13.65 17.14 1.99
C LYS A 158 -12.62 17.44 0.90
N LEU A 159 -11.88 16.41 0.51
CA LEU A 159 -11.01 16.50 -0.64
C LEU A 159 -11.86 16.52 -1.92
N GLU A 160 -11.56 17.45 -2.82
CA GLU A 160 -12.20 17.51 -4.14
C GLU A 160 -12.03 16.18 -4.89
N ASN A 161 -10.83 15.58 -4.76
CA ASN A 161 -10.49 14.27 -5.30
C ASN A 161 -10.04 13.36 -4.15
N PRO A 162 -10.79 12.28 -3.83
CA PRO A 162 -10.36 11.29 -2.85
C PRO A 162 -9.04 10.63 -3.23
N ILE A 163 -8.23 10.26 -2.23
CA ILE A 163 -6.89 9.72 -2.43
C ILE A 163 -6.90 8.20 -2.19
N PRO A 164 -6.64 7.36 -3.21
CA PRO A 164 -6.61 5.91 -3.00
C PRO A 164 -5.49 5.48 -2.05
N ILE A 165 -5.84 4.60 -1.11
CA ILE A 165 -4.95 4.01 -0.11
C ILE A 165 -5.19 2.51 0.01
N LEU A 166 -4.13 1.76 0.30
CA LEU A 166 -4.23 0.34 0.62
C LEU A 166 -4.17 0.13 2.13
N ILE A 167 -5.13 -0.60 2.70
CA ILE A 167 -5.10 -1.07 4.09
C ILE A 167 -4.58 -2.50 4.10
N THR A 168 -3.58 -2.79 4.92
CA THR A 168 -2.95 -4.14 5.02
C THR A 168 -2.63 -4.49 6.47
N GLU A 169 -2.80 -5.76 6.83
CA GLU A 169 -2.44 -6.30 8.16
C GLU A 169 -0.95 -6.71 8.25
N ASN A 170 -0.30 -6.89 7.10
CA ASN A 170 1.09 -7.29 7.02
C ASN A 170 1.94 -6.18 6.36
N THR A 171 3.25 -6.31 6.50
CA THR A 171 4.26 -5.46 5.84
C THR A 171 4.58 -5.75 4.36
N PRO A 172 3.86 -6.57 3.55
CA PRO A 172 4.15 -6.61 2.13
C PRO A 172 3.42 -5.47 1.43
N PHE A 173 4.22 -4.58 0.86
CA PHE A 173 3.80 -3.58 -0.09
C PHE A 173 3.22 -4.29 -1.33
N VAL A 174 1.91 -4.18 -1.53
CA VAL A 174 1.28 -4.58 -2.78
C VAL A 174 1.31 -3.38 -3.71
N GLU A 175 2.12 -3.49 -4.76
CA GLU A 175 2.04 -2.58 -5.91
C GLU A 175 0.61 -2.66 -6.45
N THR A 176 -0.24 -1.68 -6.10
CA THR A 176 -1.59 -1.60 -6.64
C THR A 176 -1.46 -0.99 -8.03
N GLY A 177 -1.30 -1.85 -9.05
CA GLY A 177 -1.25 -1.41 -10.45
C GLY A 177 -2.39 -0.44 -10.78
N GLY A 178 -2.19 0.44 -11.77
CA GLY A 178 -3.18 1.38 -12.31
C GLY A 178 -3.70 2.48 -11.37
N GLY A 179 -4.18 2.12 -10.17
CA GLY A 179 -4.78 3.04 -9.20
C GLY A 179 -3.80 3.98 -8.50
N GLN A 180 -2.58 3.51 -8.19
CA GLN A 180 -1.48 4.38 -7.73
C GLN A 180 -0.81 5.14 -8.88
N ALA A 181 -0.93 4.65 -10.12
CA ALA A 181 -0.50 5.38 -11.31
C ALA A 181 -1.40 6.60 -11.59
N LEU A 182 -2.70 6.50 -11.28
CA LEU A 182 -3.61 7.65 -11.34
C LEU A 182 -3.21 8.72 -10.31
N LEU A 183 -2.90 8.33 -9.06
CA LEU A 183 -2.43 9.23 -7.99
C LEU A 183 -1.11 9.95 -8.37
N LEU A 184 -0.26 9.33 -9.20
CA LEU A 184 0.95 9.93 -9.79
C LEU A 184 0.69 10.87 -10.96
N LEU A 185 -0.40 10.66 -11.71
CA LEU A 185 -0.73 11.43 -12.91
C LEU A 185 -1.68 12.61 -12.61
N THR A 186 -2.51 12.51 -11.57
CA THR A 186 -3.58 13.48 -11.31
C THR A 186 -3.37 14.32 -10.06
N MET A 187 -2.49 13.91 -9.14
CA MET A 187 -2.21 14.69 -7.94
C MET A 187 -0.75 15.10 -7.89
N PRO A 188 -0.47 16.41 -7.78
CA PRO A 188 0.88 16.83 -7.51
C PRO A 188 1.42 16.19 -6.22
N VAL A 189 2.69 15.76 -6.25
CA VAL A 189 3.30 14.97 -5.16
C VAL A 189 3.28 15.70 -3.81
N TRP A 190 3.11 17.03 -3.81
CA TRP A 190 2.91 17.83 -2.60
C TRP A 190 1.57 17.62 -1.89
N VAL A 191 0.51 17.13 -2.56
CA VAL A 191 -0.82 16.97 -1.94
C VAL A 191 -0.88 15.81 -0.93
N PRO A 192 -0.43 14.58 -1.26
CA PRO A 192 -0.26 13.53 -0.26
C PRO A 192 0.71 13.93 0.85
N PHE A 193 1.72 14.73 0.54
CA PHE A 193 2.71 15.24 1.50
C PHE A 193 2.10 16.22 2.50
N MET A 194 1.28 17.17 2.05
CA MET A 194 0.53 18.04 2.95
C MET A 194 -0.33 17.19 3.89
N ILE A 195 -1.09 16.25 3.34
CA ILE A 195 -2.00 15.38 4.11
C ILE A 195 -1.25 14.44 5.08
N LEU A 196 -0.03 14.03 4.73
CA LEU A 196 0.80 13.18 5.59
C LEU A 196 1.41 13.92 6.78
N PHE A 197 1.70 15.22 6.65
CA PHE A 197 2.58 15.92 7.58
C PHE A 197 2.06 17.25 8.10
N GLY A 198 0.84 17.66 7.74
CA GLY A 198 0.18 18.80 8.37
C GLY A 198 0.76 20.16 7.99
N LEU A 199 1.43 20.24 6.85
CA LEU A 199 2.13 21.45 6.45
C LEU A 199 1.15 22.44 5.81
N LYS A 200 0.90 23.55 6.53
CA LYS A 200 0.31 24.78 5.96
C LYS A 200 1.34 25.40 5.01
N VAL A 201 0.90 25.81 3.82
CA VAL A 201 1.69 26.65 2.89
C VAL A 201 1.69 28.08 3.40
#